data_AF-A0A2M7JU88-F1
#
_entry.id   AF-A0A2M7JU88-F1
#
_cell.length_a   1.000
_cell.length_b   1.000
_cell.length_c   1.000
_cell.angle_alpha   90.00
_cell.angle_beta   90.00
_cell.angle_gamma   90.00
#
_symmetry.space_group_name_H-M   'P 1'
#
loop_
_entity.id
_entity.type
_entity.pdbx_description
1 polymer ?
#
loop_
_entity_poly.entity_id
_entity_poly.type
_entity_poly.pdbx_seq_one_letter_code
_entity_poly.pdbx_strand_id
1 'polypeptide(L)'
;MEQDIVPGSLLKRSIKLKLPEVLPRAMNPADVRKLLCVIEDIRDRALFLVLLRTGMRIGELLGLKVNDLDIRDRKIHLFEGEKNSMGRV
;
A
#
# COMPACT_ATOMS: atom_id res chain seq x y z
N MET A 1 22.84 24.42 32.91
CA MET A 1 22.56 24.38 31.46
C MET A 1 21.15 24.87 31.27
N GLU A 2 20.99 26.17 31.02
CA GLU A 2 19.69 26.75 30.67
C GLU A 2 19.26 26.15 29.33
N GLN A 3 18.06 25.57 29.30
CA GLN A 3 17.49 25.09 28.06
C GLN A 3 16.97 26.33 27.31
N ASP A 4 17.54 26.63 26.15
CA ASP A 4 17.06 27.64 25.21
C ASP A 4 15.65 27.27 24.72
N ILE A 5 14.64 27.63 25.50
CA ILE A 5 13.23 27.44 25.12
C ILE A 5 12.87 28.54 24.13
N VAL A 6 12.79 28.15 22.86
CA VAL A 6 12.41 29.04 21.77
C VAL A 6 10.90 29.31 21.80
N PRO A 7 10.44 30.57 21.67
CA PRO A 7 9.02 30.89 21.65
C PRO A 7 8.27 30.21 20.50
N GLY A 8 7.13 29.58 20.79
CA GLY A 8 6.30 28.90 19.78
C GLY A 8 5.78 29.81 18.66
N SER A 9 5.85 31.14 18.84
CA SER A 9 5.58 32.13 17.80
C SER A 9 6.57 32.11 16.63
N LEU A 10 7.75 31.48 16.78
CA LEU A 10 8.69 31.26 15.67
C LEU A 10 8.22 30.18 14.69
N LEU A 11 7.22 29.37 15.06
CA LEU A 11 6.55 28.48 14.11
C LEU A 11 5.69 29.32 13.15
N LYS A 12 6.31 29.80 12.07
CA LYS A 12 5.65 30.57 10.99
C LYS A 12 4.39 29.89 10.41
N ARG A 13 4.24 28.59 10.63
CA ARG A 13 3.04 27.80 10.32
C ARG A 13 2.68 26.98 11.54
N SER A 14 1.59 27.32 12.21
CA SER A 14 1.03 26.48 13.26
C SER A 14 0.60 25.14 12.65
N ILE A 15 1.04 24.04 13.26
CA ILE A 15 0.60 22.69 12.88
C ILE A 15 -0.89 22.59 13.25
N LYS A 16 -1.77 22.85 12.29
CA LYS A 16 -3.19 22.55 12.44
C LYS A 16 -3.37 21.04 12.31
N LEU A 17 -3.53 20.36 13.44
CA LEU A 17 -3.95 18.96 13.47
C LEU A 17 -5.35 18.88 12.85
N LYS A 18 -5.42 18.43 11.60
CA LYS A 18 -6.70 18.10 10.97
C LYS A 18 -7.29 16.89 11.69
N LEU A 19 -8.59 16.93 11.95
CA LEU A 19 -9.31 15.73 12.41
C LEU A 19 -9.04 14.61 11.38
N PRO A 20 -8.58 13.42 11.81
CA PRO A 20 -8.25 12.36 10.88
C PRO A 20 -9.50 11.98 10.08
N GLU A 21 -9.39 12.02 8.75
CA GLU A 21 -10.43 11.49 7.88
C GLU A 21 -10.62 10.01 8.18
N VAL A 22 -11.88 9.56 8.22
CA VAL A 22 -12.20 8.15 8.40
C VAL A 22 -11.50 7.34 7.31
N LEU A 23 -10.75 6.31 7.74
CA LEU A 23 -10.01 5.47 6.81
C LEU A 23 -10.98 4.79 5.84
N PRO A 24 -10.57 4.61 4.57
CA PRO A 24 -11.33 3.82 3.60
C PRO A 24 -11.66 2.44 4.19
N ARG A 25 -12.92 2.03 4.07
CA ARG A 25 -13.36 0.70 4.52
C ARG A 25 -12.98 -0.35 3.49
N ALA A 26 -12.76 -1.58 3.96
CA ALA A 26 -12.59 -2.72 3.08
C ALA A 26 -13.81 -2.88 2.15
N MET A 27 -13.55 -3.25 0.90
CA MET A 27 -14.59 -3.47 -0.11
C MET A 27 -15.50 -4.64 0.30
N ASN A 28 -16.81 -4.50 0.08
CA ASN A 28 -17.74 -5.60 0.28
C ASN A 28 -17.40 -6.76 -0.68
N PRO A 29 -17.38 -8.03 -0.23
CA PRO A 29 -17.14 -9.18 -1.12
C PRO A 29 -18.06 -9.24 -2.35
N ALA A 30 -19.28 -8.71 -2.27
CA ALA A 30 -20.19 -8.60 -3.42
C ALA A 30 -19.68 -7.62 -4.47
N ASP A 31 -19.09 -6.50 -4.05
CA ASP A 31 -18.55 -5.49 -4.96
C ASP A 31 -17.21 -5.95 -5.55
N VAL A 32 -16.42 -6.72 -4.79
CA VAL A 32 -15.23 -7.40 -5.33
C VAL A 32 -15.61 -8.32 -6.49
N ARG A 33 -16.69 -9.10 -6.34
CA ARG A 33 -17.18 -9.98 -7.42
C ARG A 33 -17.61 -9.17 -8.64
N LYS A 34 -18.37 -8.08 -8.45
CA LYS A 34 -18.80 -7.20 -9.55
C LYS A 34 -17.60 -6.60 -10.29
N LEU A 35 -16.59 -6.13 -9.56
CA LEU A 35 -15.34 -5.62 -10.13
C LEU A 35 -14.64 -6.69 -10.97
N LEU A 36 -14.46 -7.89 -10.43
CA LEU A 36 -13.81 -8.97 -11.17
C LEU A 36 -14.65 -9.44 -12.37
N CYS A 37 -15.97 -9.29 -12.38
CA CYS A 37 -16.80 -9.67 -13.52
C CYS A 37 -16.63 -8.76 -14.74
N VAL A 38 -16.26 -7.49 -14.56
CA VAL A 38 -16.13 -6.52 -15.66
C VAL A 38 -14.72 -6.44 -16.24
N ILE A 39 -13.74 -7.12 -15.64
CA ILE A 39 -12.35 -7.13 -16.11
C ILE A 39 -12.17 -8.28 -17.10
N GLU A 40 -12.11 -7.92 -18.38
CA GLU A 40 -11.94 -8.85 -19.51
C GLU A 40 -10.48 -9.16 -19.81
N ASP A 41 -9.58 -8.19 -19.64
CA ASP A 41 -8.15 -8.38 -19.87
C ASP A 41 -7.52 -9.31 -18.83
N ILE A 42 -6.76 -10.31 -19.30
CA ILE A 42 -6.19 -11.35 -18.45
C ILE A 42 -5.13 -10.78 -17.50
N ARG A 43 -4.31 -9.84 -17.98
CA ARG A 43 -3.25 -9.21 -17.18
C ARG A 43 -3.88 -8.37 -16.08
N ASP A 44 -4.88 -7.55 -16.40
CA ASP A 44 -5.56 -6.70 -15.43
C ASP A 44 -6.31 -7.58 -14.41
N ARG A 45 -6.95 -8.66 -14.85
CA ARG A 45 -7.60 -9.62 -13.96
C ARG A 45 -6.60 -10.25 -12.98
N ALA A 46 -5.44 -10.66 -13.48
CA ALA A 46 -4.36 -11.18 -12.64
C ALA A 46 -3.86 -10.13 -11.65
N LEU A 47 -3.68 -8.89 -12.09
CA LEU A 47 -3.24 -7.77 -11.25
C LEU A 47 -4.18 -7.56 -10.06
N PHE A 48 -5.48 -7.41 -10.33
CA PHE A 48 -6.48 -7.22 -9.27
C PHE A 48 -6.59 -8.43 -8.34
N LEU A 49 -6.54 -9.66 -8.89
CA LEU A 49 -6.57 -10.87 -8.08
C LEU A 49 -5.36 -10.96 -7.14
N VAL A 50 -4.15 -10.66 -7.62
CA VAL A 50 -2.95 -10.68 -6.78
C VAL A 50 -3.10 -9.65 -5.66
N LEU A 51 -3.44 -8.40 -5.98
CA LEU A 51 -3.63 -7.34 -4.96
C LEU A 51 -4.66 -7.73 -3.89
N LEU A 52 -5.81 -8.27 -4.32
CA LEU A 52 -6.90 -8.69 -3.41
C LEU A 52 -6.52 -9.88 -2.53
N ARG A 53 -5.63 -10.77 -2.99
CA ARG A 53 -5.27 -12.02 -2.29
C ARG A 53 -4.02 -11.91 -1.43
N THR A 54 -3.06 -11.07 -1.81
CA THR A 54 -1.77 -10.95 -1.10
C THR A 54 -1.65 -9.68 -0.27
N GLY A 55 -2.50 -8.67 -0.55
CA GLY A 55 -2.37 -7.35 0.07
C GLY A 55 -1.05 -6.67 -0.30
N MET A 56 -0.49 -6.97 -1.48
CA MET A 56 0.67 -6.27 -2.04
C MET A 56 0.33 -4.82 -2.36
N ARG A 57 1.35 -3.96 -2.33
CA ARG A 57 1.22 -2.62 -2.89
C ARG A 57 1.28 -2.69 -4.41
N ILE A 58 0.62 -1.76 -5.07
CA ILE A 58 0.63 -1.69 -6.53
C ILE A 58 2.06 -1.52 -7.09
N GLY A 59 2.92 -0.69 -6.45
CA GLY A 59 4.32 -0.53 -6.87
C GLY A 59 5.12 -1.84 -6.79
N GLU A 60 4.95 -2.60 -5.70
CA GLU A 60 5.59 -3.92 -5.53
C GLU A 60 5.17 -4.89 -6.64
N LEU A 61 3.88 -4.87 -7.01
CA LEU A 61 3.35 -5.74 -8.06
C LEU A 61 3.81 -5.32 -9.47
N LEU A 62 3.87 -4.01 -9.75
CA LEU A 62 4.34 -3.50 -11.04
C LEU A 62 5.84 -3.76 -11.25
N GLY A 63 6.63 -3.87 -10.18
CA GLY A 63 8.05 -4.22 -10.24
C GLY A 63 8.35 -5.72 -10.27
N LEU A 64 7.32 -6.58 -10.18
CA LEU A 64 7.49 -8.02 -10.03
C LEU A 64 8.05 -8.67 -11.31
N LYS A 65 9.05 -9.53 -11.15
CA LYS A 65 9.65 -10.30 -12.26
C LYS A 65 9.23 -11.77 -12.17
N VAL A 66 9.33 -12.48 -13.29
CA VAL A 66 9.04 -13.93 -13.34
C VAL A 66 9.90 -14.73 -12.36
N ASN A 67 11.15 -14.32 -12.14
CA ASN A 67 12.07 -14.97 -11.20
C ASN A 67 11.67 -14.81 -9.73
N ASP A 68 10.76 -13.88 -9.41
CA ASP A 68 10.27 -13.66 -8.06
C ASP A 68 9.07 -14.57 -7.72
N LEU A 69 8.57 -15.33 -8.70
CA LEU A 69 7.42 -16.21 -8.58
C LEU A 69 7.83 -17.67 -8.35
N ASP A 70 7.55 -18.20 -7.15
CA ASP A 70 7.58 -19.63 -6.91
C ASP A 70 6.17 -20.21 -7.09
N ILE A 71 5.89 -20.68 -8.29
CA ILE A 71 4.58 -21.26 -8.66
C ILE A 71 4.32 -22.58 -7.92
N ARG A 72 5.37 -23.35 -7.63
CA ARG A 72 5.25 -24.66 -6.98
C ARG A 72 4.80 -24.48 -5.53
N ASP A 73 5.42 -23.55 -4.83
CA ASP A 73 5.09 -23.27 -3.43
C ASP A 73 3.99 -22.21 -3.27
N ARG A 74 3.52 -21.62 -4.38
CA ARG A 74 2.55 -20.51 -4.41
C ARG A 74 3.03 -19.31 -3.59
N LYS A 75 4.31 -18.93 -3.76
CA LYS A 75 4.94 -17.80 -3.07
C LYS A 75 5.35 -16.72 -4.08
N ILE A 76 5.32 -15.49 -3.60
CA ILE A 76 5.87 -14.32 -4.29
C ILE A 76 6.97 -13.78 -3.40
N HIS A 77 8.20 -13.74 -3.92
CA HIS A 77 9.35 -13.20 -3.22
C HIS A 77 9.41 -11.68 -3.39
N LEU A 78 9.35 -10.94 -2.29
CA LEU A 78 9.40 -9.48 -2.28
C LEU A 78 10.64 -9.04 -1.50
N PHE A 79 11.59 -8.42 -2.19
CA PHE A 79 12.89 -8.07 -1.61
C PHE A 79 12.94 -6.65 -1.05
N GLU A 80 12.18 -5.68 -1.60
CA GLU A 80 12.24 -4.30 -1.14
C GLU A 80 10.91 -3.54 -1.33
N GLY A 81 10.50 -2.78 -0.30
CA GLY A 81 9.36 -1.88 -0.37
C GLY A 81 9.82 -0.43 -0.56
N GLU A 82 9.47 0.18 -1.71
CA GLU A 82 9.99 1.48 -2.16
C GLU A 82 9.81 2.64 -1.17
N LYS A 83 8.83 2.56 -0.25
CA LYS A 83 8.41 3.74 0.53
C LYS A 83 9.22 3.95 1.81
N ASN A 84 9.79 2.90 2.40
CA ASN A 84 10.37 2.99 3.74
C ASN A 84 11.78 2.37 3.88
N SER A 85 12.30 1.61 2.89
CA SER A 85 13.47 0.70 3.03
C SER A 85 13.43 -0.24 4.25
N MET A 86 12.36 -0.18 5.04
CA MET A 86 11.92 -1.16 6.00
C MET A 86 10.88 -1.99 5.26
N GLY A 87 11.21 -3.26 5.03
CA GLY A 87 10.24 -4.27 4.62
C GLY A 87 9.05 -4.30 5.60
N ARG A 88 8.09 -5.19 5.35
CA ARG A 88 7.02 -5.43 6.33
C ARG A 88 7.70 -5.80 7.66
N VAL A 89 7.51 -4.95 8.68
CA VAL A 89 7.91 -5.24 10.07
C VAL A 89 7.12 -6.43 10.57
#